data_AF-A0A3D4N9B0-F1
#
_entry.id   AF-A0A3D4N9B0-F1
#
_cell.length_a   1.000
_cell.length_b   1.000
_cell.length_c   1.000
_cell.angle_alpha   90.00
_cell.angle_beta   90.00
_cell.angle_gamma   90.00
#
_symmetry.space_group_name_H-M   'P 1'
#
loop_
_entity.id
_entity.type
_entity.pdbx_description
1 polymer ?
#
loop_
_entity_poly.entity_id
_entity_poly.type
_entity_poly.pdbx_seq_one_letter_code
_entity_poly.pdbx_strand_id
1 'polypeptide(L)'
;MDNIQTGLMVSAIGLIVTFSALGVFIGVIVLLQKLFPPKPQAKISAVEQSVMAISDVSKESDDSDEALVAVLAAAAYLRSRRSGQLGSTLLAGPGPYRTSRN
;
A
#
# COMPACT_ATOMS: atom_id res chain seq x y z
N MET A 1 10.60 -26.39 -33.24
CA MET A 1 10.96 -25.11 -32.59
C MET A 1 11.81 -25.46 -31.40
N ASP A 2 13.09 -25.10 -31.43
CA ASP A 2 14.09 -25.62 -30.51
C ASP A 2 13.89 -25.02 -29.12
N ASN A 3 13.79 -25.85 -28.09
CA ASN A 3 13.48 -25.44 -26.70
C ASN A 3 14.40 -24.34 -26.16
N ILE A 4 15.64 -24.27 -26.66
CA ILE A 4 16.62 -23.21 -26.37
C ILE A 4 16.11 -21.84 -26.83
N GLN A 5 15.53 -21.76 -28.03
CA GLN A 5 14.99 -20.52 -28.59
C GLN A 5 13.81 -20.02 -27.77
N THR A 6 12.94 -20.93 -27.29
CA THR A 6 11.82 -20.60 -26.42
C THR A 6 12.29 -20.08 -25.05
N GLY A 7 13.28 -20.73 -24.43
CA GLY A 7 13.84 -20.27 -23.15
C GLY A 7 14.52 -18.91 -23.23
N LEU A 8 15.25 -18.64 -24.32
CA LEU A 8 15.85 -17.35 -24.61
C LEU A 8 14.77 -16.26 -24.80
N MET A 9 13.71 -16.58 -25.54
CA MET A 9 12.61 -15.65 -25.80
C MET A 9 11.87 -15.28 -24.51
N VAL A 10 11.59 -16.26 -23.64
CA VAL A 10 10.95 -16.03 -22.33
C VAL A 10 11.81 -15.15 -21.43
N SER A 11 13.13 -15.38 -21.40
CA SER A 11 14.06 -14.55 -20.62
C SER A 11 14.11 -13.11 -21.12
N ALA A 12 14.15 -12.92 -22.44
CA ALA A 12 14.14 -11.59 -23.06
C ALA A 12 12.84 -10.83 -22.75
N ILE A 13 11.68 -11.51 -22.84
CA ILE A 13 10.39 -10.92 -22.49
C ILE A 13 10.34 -10.55 -21.01
N GLY A 14 10.80 -11.44 -20.12
CA GLY A 14 10.85 -11.19 -18.69
C GLY A 14 11.67 -9.94 -18.35
N LEU A 15 12.83 -9.76 -19.01
CA LEU A 15 13.68 -8.58 -18.83
C LEU A 15 12.97 -7.31 -19.31
N ILE A 16 12.33 -7.33 -20.48
CA ILE A 16 11.59 -6.17 -20.99
C ILE A 16 10.45 -5.78 -20.04
N VAL A 17 9.73 -6.78 -19.51
CA VAL A 17 8.61 -6.56 -18.59
C VAL A 17 9.08 -5.95 -17.28
N THR A 18 10.18 -6.44 -16.69
CA THR A 18 10.69 -5.89 -15.42
C THR A 18 11.20 -4.47 -15.60
N PHE A 19 11.94 -4.17 -16.67
CA PHE A 19 12.38 -2.82 -16.98
C PHE A 19 11.20 -1.87 -17.23
N SER A 20 10.18 -2.33 -17.95
CA SER A 20 8.97 -1.54 -18.19
C SER A 20 8.22 -1.27 -16.89
N ALA A 21 8.06 -2.28 -16.02
CA ALA A 21 7.41 -2.12 -14.72
C ALA A 21 8.16 -1.13 -13.81
N LEU A 22 9.49 -1.20 -13.76
CA LEU A 22 10.31 -0.23 -13.01
C LEU A 22 10.18 1.18 -13.60
N GLY A 23 10.18 1.32 -14.92
CA GLY A 23 9.98 2.60 -15.59
C GLY A 23 8.63 3.22 -15.26
N VAL A 24 7.56 2.43 -15.31
CA VAL A 24 6.21 2.88 -14.91
C VAL A 24 6.18 3.23 -13.44
N PHE A 25 6.78 2.42 -12.56
CA PHE A 25 6.83 2.67 -11.12
C PHE A 25 7.50 4.01 -10.80
N ILE A 26 8.68 4.27 -11.37
CA ILE A 26 9.38 5.55 -11.23
C ILE A 26 8.53 6.68 -11.83
N GLY A 27 7.92 6.46 -13.00
CA GLY A 27 7.04 7.43 -13.63
C GLY A 27 5.86 7.83 -12.75
N VAL A 28 5.24 6.87 -12.06
CA VAL A 28 4.16 7.12 -11.09
C VAL A 28 4.67 7.93 -9.90
N ILE A 29 5.85 7.60 -9.35
CA ILE A 29 6.45 8.38 -8.26
C ILE A 29 6.67 9.83 -8.68
N VAL A 30 7.26 10.06 -9.85
CA VAL A 30 7.48 11.41 -10.39
C VAL A 30 6.16 12.13 -10.64
N LEU A 31 5.15 11.44 -11.18
CA LEU A 31 3.83 12.00 -11.40
C LEU A 31 3.16 12.43 -10.09
N LEU A 32 3.29 11.61 -9.04
CA LEU A 32 2.79 11.93 -7.70
C LEU A 32 3.56 13.09 -7.07
N GLN A 33 4.89 13.15 -7.19
CA GLN A 33 5.66 14.31 -6.73
C GLN A 33 5.28 15.60 -7.46
N LYS A 34 4.90 15.50 -8.74
CA LYS A 34 4.44 16.65 -9.52
C LYS A 34 3.01 17.06 -9.15
N LEU A 35 2.13 16.10 -8.88
CA LEU A 35 0.73 16.37 -8.51
C LEU A 35 0.58 16.81 -7.05
N PHE A 36 1.41 16.27 -6.17
CA PHE A 36 1.52 16.60 -4.75
C PHE A 36 2.98 16.97 -4.45
N PRO A 37 3.35 18.26 -4.65
CA PRO A 37 4.68 18.74 -4.36
C PRO A 37 5.06 18.37 -2.92
N PRO A 38 6.15 17.61 -2.70
CA PRO A 38 6.61 17.36 -1.35
C PRO A 38 6.88 18.71 -0.70
N LYS A 39 6.27 18.94 0.47
CA LYS A 39 6.56 20.13 1.29
C LYS A 39 8.08 20.17 1.49
N PRO A 40 8.74 21.34 1.38
CA PRO A 40 10.18 21.45 1.54
C PRO A 40 10.55 21.23 3.02
N GLN A 41 10.61 19.97 3.45
CA GLN A 41 11.51 19.60 4.53
C GLN A 41 12.91 19.57 3.92
N ALA A 42 13.82 20.23 4.61
CA ALA A 42 15.13 20.63 4.13
C ALA A 42 15.85 19.50 3.37
N LYS A 43 16.45 19.88 2.24
CA LYS A 43 17.41 19.09 1.48
C LYS A 43 18.49 18.54 2.41
N ILE A 44 18.35 17.31 2.90
CA ILE A 44 19.48 16.53 3.42
C ILE A 44 19.27 15.07 2.99
N SER A 45 20.28 14.57 2.29
CA SER A 45 20.62 13.14 2.16
C SER A 45 19.71 12.22 1.34
N ALA A 46 20.09 12.05 0.08
CA ALA A 46 19.84 10.79 -0.64
C ALA A 46 21.13 10.00 -0.94
N VAL A 47 22.30 10.38 -0.40
CA VAL A 47 23.58 9.69 -0.71
C VAL A 47 24.40 9.27 0.52
N GLU A 48 24.19 9.82 1.73
CA GLU A 48 25.07 9.50 2.88
C GLU A 48 24.40 8.89 4.12
N GLN A 49 23.10 8.59 4.10
CA GLN A 49 22.40 8.08 5.29
C GLN A 49 22.30 6.54 5.32
N SER A 50 23.42 5.86 5.14
CA SER A 50 23.53 4.42 5.41
C SER A 50 24.24 4.11 6.74
N VAL A 51 24.78 5.10 7.47
CA VAL A 51 25.66 4.83 8.63
C VAL A 51 25.22 5.52 9.94
N MET A 52 24.20 6.38 9.94
CA MET A 52 23.72 7.05 11.15
C MET A 52 22.20 6.97 11.27
N ALA A 53 21.68 5.83 11.69
CA ALA A 53 20.27 5.67 12.03
C ALA A 53 20.10 4.84 13.32
N ILE A 54 20.93 5.11 14.33
CA ILE A 54 20.77 4.51 15.67
C ILE A 54 20.66 5.57 16.78
N SER A 55 20.86 6.87 16.50
CA SER A 55 21.03 7.86 17.58
C SER A 55 19.91 8.91 17.76
N ASP A 56 18.87 8.95 16.92
CA ASP A 56 17.77 9.93 17.07
C ASP A 56 16.42 9.23 17.26
N VAL A 57 16.29 8.53 18.39
CA VAL A 57 14.98 8.10 18.94
C VAL A 57 14.66 9.01 20.12
N SER A 58 14.47 10.31 19.88
CA SER A 58 13.91 11.26 20.87
C SER A 58 13.72 12.65 20.26
N LYS A 59 12.65 12.85 19.46
CA LYS A 59 11.89 14.11 19.23
C LYS A 59 11.19 14.14 17.86
N GLU A 60 10.35 13.16 17.57
CA GLU A 60 9.44 13.21 16.42
C GLU A 60 8.08 12.64 16.82
N SER A 61 7.33 13.41 17.62
CA SER A 61 6.04 13.01 18.18
C SER A 61 5.05 14.17 18.13
N ASP A 62 4.73 14.64 16.92
CA ASP A 62 3.59 15.56 16.74
C ASP A 62 2.92 15.37 15.36
N ASP A 63 3.68 15.22 14.27
CA ASP A 63 3.11 15.08 12.92
C ASP A 63 2.66 13.64 12.58
N SER A 64 3.35 12.65 13.17
CA SER A 64 2.99 11.22 13.02
C SER A 64 1.65 10.89 13.65
N ASP A 65 1.31 11.54 14.76
CA ASP A 65 0.08 11.27 15.50
C ASP A 65 -1.15 11.79 14.74
N GLU A 66 -1.05 12.95 14.09
CA GLU A 66 -2.14 13.50 13.28
C GLU A 66 -2.41 12.66 12.01
N ALA A 67 -1.36 12.16 11.36
CA ALA A 67 -1.46 11.22 10.24
C ALA A 67 -2.09 9.90 10.67
N LEU A 68 -1.69 9.36 11.83
CA LEU A 68 -2.26 8.12 12.39
C LEU A 68 -3.73 8.31 12.77
N VAL A 69 -4.11 9.45 13.35
CA VAL A 69 -5.49 9.77 13.69
C VAL A 69 -6.35 9.90 12.42
N ALA A 70 -5.85 10.54 11.37
CA ALA A 70 -6.57 10.65 10.09
C ALA A 70 -6.81 9.28 9.43
N VAL A 71 -5.79 8.40 9.44
CA VAL A 71 -5.92 7.02 8.93
C VAL A 71 -6.89 6.21 9.78
N LEU A 72 -6.83 6.33 11.11
CA LEU A 72 -7.74 5.65 12.02
C LEU A 72 -9.19 6.11 11.81
N ALA A 73 -9.41 7.41 11.64
CA ALA A 73 -10.72 7.99 11.36
C ALA A 73 -11.28 7.52 10.02
N ALA A 74 -10.46 7.47 8.96
CA ALA A 74 -10.86 6.95 7.65
C ALA A 74 -11.20 5.45 7.71
N ALA A 75 -10.40 4.66 8.43
CA ALA A 75 -10.65 3.23 8.63
C ALA A 75 -11.95 2.99 9.43
N ALA A 76 -12.17 3.77 10.50
CA ALA A 76 -13.39 3.72 11.29
C ALA A 76 -14.63 4.11 10.46
N TYR A 77 -14.52 5.14 9.62
CA TYR A 77 -15.60 5.57 8.72
C TYR A 77 -15.95 4.49 7.68
N LEU A 78 -14.94 3.86 7.08
CA LEU A 78 -15.15 2.77 6.13
C LEU A 78 -15.78 1.53 6.80
N ARG A 79 -15.34 1.21 8.01
CA ARG A 79 -15.91 0.12 8.82
C ARG A 79 -17.36 0.41 9.23
N SER A 80 -17.66 1.65 9.63
CA SER A 80 -19.01 2.09 9.99
C SER A 80 -20.00 1.95 8.82
N ARG A 81 -19.57 2.26 7.59
CA ARG A 81 -20.40 2.03 6.39
C ARG A 81 -20.68 0.55 6.12
N ARG A 82 -19.80 -0.37 6.54
CA ARG A 82 -20.00 -1.82 6.38
C ARG A 82 -20.77 -2.48 7.52
N SER A 83 -20.73 -1.93 8.74
CA SER A 83 -21.35 -2.57 9.91
C SER A 83 -22.88 -2.50 9.93
N GLY A 84 -23.50 -1.52 9.25
CA GLY A 84 -24.96 -1.37 9.20
C GLY A 84 -25.70 -2.55 8.55
N GLN A 85 -25.04 -3.31 7.67
CA GLN A 85 -25.65 -4.46 6.97
C GLN A 85 -25.47 -5.79 7.71
N LEU A 86 -24.45 -5.89 8.58
CA LEU A 86 -24.17 -7.09 9.37
C LEU A 86 -24.98 -7.11 10.68
N GLY A 87 -25.27 -5.94 11.25
CA GLY A 87 -26.13 -5.82 12.44
C GLY A 87 -27.58 -6.20 12.16
N SER A 88 -28.14 -5.78 11.02
CA SER A 88 -29.53 -6.11 10.65
C SER A 88 -29.72 -7.58 10.31
N THR A 89 -28.70 -8.24 9.75
CA THR A 89 -28.73 -9.68 9.44
C THR A 89 -28.53 -10.56 10.68
N LEU A 90 -27.82 -10.07 11.71
CA LEU A 90 -27.77 -10.72 13.02
C LEU A 90 -29.09 -10.55 13.79
N LEU A 91 -29.73 -9.39 13.71
CA LEU A 91 -31.03 -9.14 14.34
C LEU A 91 -32.18 -9.92 13.67
N ALA A 92 -32.08 -10.15 12.36
CA ALA A 92 -33.06 -10.91 11.57
C ALA A 92 -33.12 -12.41 11.91
N GLY A 93 -32.26 -12.88 12.82
CA GLY A 93 -32.23 -14.27 13.25
C GLY A 93 -31.68 -15.22 12.17
N PRO A 94 -31.47 -16.50 12.51
CA PRO A 94 -30.89 -17.45 11.58
C PRO A 94 -31.78 -17.65 10.35
N GLY A 95 -31.23 -17.40 9.16
CA GLY A 95 -31.97 -17.49 7.90
C GLY A 95 -32.54 -18.89 7.61
N PRO A 96 -33.50 -18.99 6.67
CA PRO A 96 -34.34 -20.17 6.43
C PRO A 96 -33.61 -21.44 5.96
N TYR A 97 -32.29 -21.37 5.77
CA TYR A 97 -31.47 -22.48 5.26
C TYR A 97 -30.62 -23.18 6.34
N ARG A 98 -30.81 -22.90 7.63
CA ARG A 98 -30.17 -23.71 8.67
C ARG A 98 -30.88 -25.06 8.80
N THR A 99 -30.30 -26.09 8.19
CA THR A 99 -30.59 -27.49 8.51
C THR A 99 -30.07 -27.76 9.92
N SER A 100 -30.96 -27.75 10.91
CA SER A 100 -30.68 -28.30 12.24
C SER A 100 -30.47 -29.80 12.08
N ARG A 101 -29.22 -30.24 12.21
CA ARG A 101 -28.89 -31.67 12.24
C ARG A 101 -28.73 -32.04 13.71
N ASN A 102 -29.74 -32.74 14.21
CA ASN A 102 -29.74 -33.43 15.52
C ASN A 102 -28.64 -34.49 15.54
#